data_AF-A0A820JY57-F1
#
_entry.id   AF-A0A820JY57-F1
#
_cell.length_a   1.000
_cell.length_b   1.000
_cell.length_c   1.000
_cell.angle_alpha   90.00
_cell.angle_beta   90.00
_cell.angle_gamma   90.00
#
_symmetry.space_group_name_H-M   'P 1'
#
loop_
_entity.id
_entity.type
_entity.pdbx_description
1 polymer ?
#
loop_
_entity_poly.entity_id
_entity_poly.type
_entity_poly.pdbx_seq_one_letter_code
_entity_poly.pdbx_strand_id
1 'polypeptide(L)'
;MVVHGGFFYTLERTTTTKCIFRCRNRDCKARCHTSLSMDSFLSEPTVHSHAPDPECIPAFELKSQIKIKAMASNEASSSILHSELRLMPLTAVGSLPKSDSLMRTIRRQRSTPCLDPSSRLPDHLRKTDRGEEFILFEDDEMIIFTTKTNLSLLKSCKHWFVDGTFKVCPEEFYQLFTLHALLKSVIVPLVYGLLIGKKASDYKKNFQKILDEDDFEPESILSDFESGTIKTIKEVFPNAVHRGCLFHFGQCVWRHIQDNGLSKKYQEDEYFRLNVRKLLSLPFVPTDNVAEAFDIVADDFEDDADNIVEYFEKTWIGQRKKRGTGRKKPIFNYELWNVYERVINNLPRSNNSVEAWHCAFANRVSMAHPSTAKLADKIRREQSKF
;
A
#
# COMPACT_ATOMS: atom_id res chain seq x y z
N MET A 1 22.50 -26.32 9.90
CA MET A 1 22.98 -26.97 11.15
C MET A 1 22.51 -28.40 11.10
N VAL A 2 23.34 -29.36 11.47
CA VAL A 2 23.05 -30.81 11.39
C VAL A 2 22.91 -31.37 12.80
N VAL A 3 22.00 -32.34 12.99
CA VAL A 3 21.80 -33.06 14.25
C VAL A 3 22.06 -34.54 14.01
N HIS A 4 22.87 -35.18 14.85
CA HIS A 4 23.14 -36.62 14.78
C HIS A 4 23.46 -37.18 16.15
N GLY A 5 22.77 -38.27 16.54
CA GLY A 5 23.02 -38.99 17.80
C GLY A 5 22.89 -38.13 19.07
N GLY A 6 22.01 -37.12 19.08
CA GLY A 6 21.88 -36.20 20.22
C GLY A 6 22.87 -35.04 20.25
N PHE A 7 23.70 -34.88 19.21
CA PHE A 7 24.68 -33.80 19.10
C PHE A 7 24.33 -32.82 17.99
N PHE A 8 24.61 -31.53 18.22
CA PHE A 8 24.39 -30.45 17.27
C PHE A 8 25.70 -30.02 16.61
N TYR A 9 25.70 -29.88 15.29
CA TYR A 9 26.87 -29.51 14.52
C TYR A 9 26.62 -28.30 13.63
N THR A 10 27.54 -27.34 13.67
CA THR A 10 27.55 -26.13 12.83
C THR A 10 28.54 -26.30 11.68
N LEU A 11 28.21 -25.77 10.50
CA LEU A 11 29.11 -25.85 9.34
C LEU A 11 30.42 -25.14 9.67
N GLU A 12 31.54 -25.85 9.48
CA GLU A 12 32.88 -25.28 9.66
C GLU A 12 33.46 -24.85 8.32
N ARG A 13 33.38 -25.73 7.31
CA ARG A 13 33.85 -25.47 5.95
C ARG A 13 33.22 -26.42 4.94
N THR A 14 33.15 -25.98 3.70
CA THR A 14 32.74 -26.79 2.55
C THR A 14 33.94 -26.99 1.65
N THR A 15 34.19 -28.23 1.23
CA THR A 15 35.21 -28.56 0.21
C THR A 15 34.53 -28.85 -1.12
N THR A 16 35.31 -29.14 -2.16
CA THR A 16 34.79 -29.55 -3.48
C THR A 16 34.00 -30.86 -3.47
N THR A 17 34.10 -31.66 -2.40
CA THR A 17 33.52 -33.00 -2.34
C THR A 17 32.65 -33.25 -1.11
N LYS A 18 32.75 -32.44 -0.05
CA LYS A 18 32.04 -32.67 1.21
C LYS A 18 31.83 -31.40 2.03
N CYS A 19 30.86 -31.47 2.93
CA CYS A 19 30.65 -30.47 3.97
C CYS A 19 31.21 -30.99 5.30
N ILE A 20 32.05 -30.19 5.96
CA ILE A 20 32.66 -30.50 7.25
C ILE A 20 31.97 -29.66 8.33
N PHE A 21 31.39 -30.35 9.30
CA PHE A 21 30.71 -29.73 10.43
C PHE A 21 31.47 -29.95 11.72
N ARG A 22 31.43 -28.94 12.59
CA ARG A 22 31.97 -28.97 13.95
C ARG A 22 30.89 -29.04 14.99
N CYS A 23 31.16 -29.75 16.09
CA CYS A 23 30.28 -29.71 17.24
C CYS A 23 30.03 -28.25 17.66
N ARG A 24 28.78 -27.97 18.02
CA ARG A 24 28.32 -26.64 18.44
C ARG A 24 28.96 -26.21 19.76
N ASN A 25 29.26 -27.16 20.65
CA ASN A 25 30.00 -26.87 21.87
C ASN A 25 31.44 -26.48 21.50
N ARG A 26 31.85 -25.27 21.91
CA ARG A 26 33.15 -24.68 21.53
C ARG A 26 34.33 -25.47 22.09
N ASP A 27 34.14 -26.13 23.23
CA ASP A 27 35.16 -26.93 23.90
C ASP A 27 35.24 -28.36 23.35
N CYS A 28 34.31 -28.72 22.46
CA CYS A 28 34.27 -30.02 21.81
C CYS A 28 34.96 -29.99 20.43
N LYS A 29 35.91 -30.91 20.24
CA LYS A 29 36.66 -31.05 18.98
C LYS A 29 35.98 -31.99 17.97
N ALA A 30 34.79 -32.52 18.29
CA ALA A 30 34.12 -33.46 17.42
C ALA A 30 33.72 -32.85 16.07
N ARG A 31 33.78 -33.66 15.02
CA ARG A 31 33.51 -33.32 13.61
C ARG A 31 32.67 -34.41 12.96
N CYS A 32 31.81 -34.00 12.03
CA CYS A 32 31.11 -34.93 11.14
C CYS A 32 31.18 -34.43 9.70
N HIS A 33 31.11 -35.36 8.75
CA HIS A 33 31.22 -35.07 7.32
C HIS A 33 29.97 -35.54 6.60
N THR A 34 29.41 -34.70 5.75
CA THR A 34 28.27 -35.04 4.89
C THR A 34 28.62 -34.87 3.43
N SER A 35 27.80 -35.46 2.56
CA SER A 35 27.75 -35.11 1.14
C SER A 35 27.50 -33.61 0.95
N LEU A 36 27.75 -33.09 -0.25
CA LEU A 36 27.46 -31.69 -0.60
C LEU A 36 25.97 -31.37 -0.51
N SER A 37 25.12 -32.33 -0.88
CA SER A 37 23.66 -32.28 -0.73
C SER A 37 23.19 -32.41 0.72
N MET A 38 24.08 -32.76 1.66
CA MET A 38 23.79 -32.98 3.08
C MET A 38 22.73 -34.08 3.33
N ASP A 39 22.54 -34.98 2.36
CA ASP A 39 21.58 -36.09 2.40
C ASP A 39 22.12 -37.34 3.12
N SER A 40 23.44 -37.43 3.28
CA SER A 40 24.12 -38.62 3.79
C SER A 40 25.39 -38.27 4.54
N PHE A 41 25.69 -39.03 5.59
CA PHE A 41 26.97 -38.95 6.30
C PHE A 41 28.02 -39.76 5.54
N LEU A 42 29.17 -39.12 5.27
CA LEU A 42 30.29 -39.76 4.56
C LEU A 42 31.21 -40.54 5.51
N SER A 43 31.09 -40.29 6.82
CA SER A 43 31.84 -40.98 7.86
C SER A 43 31.11 -40.85 9.20
N GLU A 44 31.33 -41.80 10.11
CA GLU A 44 30.85 -41.65 11.48
C GLU A 44 31.43 -40.39 12.13
N PRO A 45 30.63 -39.64 12.92
CA PRO A 45 31.12 -38.50 13.65
C PRO A 45 32.24 -38.88 14.63
N THR A 46 33.21 -37.99 14.80
CA THR A 46 34.27 -38.21 15.79
C THR A 46 33.73 -38.09 17.23
N VAL A 47 34.44 -38.71 18.18
CA VAL A 47 34.05 -38.83 19.59
C VAL A 47 33.89 -37.44 20.24
N HIS A 48 32.80 -37.28 21.01
CA HIS A 48 32.51 -36.05 21.76
C HIS A 48 33.11 -36.07 23.16
N SER A 49 33.46 -34.89 23.67
CA SER A 49 33.95 -34.69 25.04
C SER A 49 32.82 -34.34 26.04
N HIS A 50 31.56 -34.48 25.63
CA HIS A 50 30.40 -34.19 26.46
C HIS A 50 29.26 -35.15 26.13
N ALA A 51 28.27 -35.23 27.05
CA ALA A 51 27.07 -36.01 26.84
C ALA A 51 26.19 -35.45 25.71
N PRO A 52 25.41 -36.31 25.02
CA PRO A 52 24.39 -35.87 24.07
C PRO A 52 23.24 -35.15 24.80
N ASP A 53 22.56 -34.26 24.08
CA ASP A 53 21.40 -33.49 24.58
C ASP A 53 20.17 -33.77 23.70
N PRO A 54 19.57 -34.97 23.84
CA PRO A 54 18.42 -35.36 23.02
C PRO A 54 17.16 -34.54 23.34
N GLU A 55 17.04 -34.00 24.55
CA GLU A 55 15.88 -33.21 25.00
C GLU A 55 15.77 -31.86 24.27
N CYS A 56 16.89 -31.32 23.79
CA CYS A 56 16.91 -30.10 22.98
C CYS A 56 16.56 -30.32 21.50
N ILE A 57 16.54 -31.57 20.99
CA ILE A 57 16.27 -31.83 19.56
C ILE A 57 14.86 -31.36 19.17
N PRO A 58 13.78 -31.72 19.89
CA PRO A 58 12.44 -31.32 19.48
C PRO A 58 12.26 -29.79 19.51
N ALA A 59 12.87 -29.09 20.48
CA ALA A 59 12.84 -27.63 20.56
C ALA A 59 13.55 -26.97 19.36
N PHE A 60 14.62 -27.59 18.87
CA PHE A 60 15.33 -27.14 17.67
C PHE A 60 14.50 -27.37 16.40
N GLU A 61 13.93 -28.56 16.24
CA GLU A 61 13.05 -28.91 15.12
C GLU A 61 11.84 -27.97 15.06
N LEU A 62 11.19 -27.72 16.19
CA LEU A 62 10.10 -26.77 16.31
C LEU A 62 10.50 -25.39 15.79
N LYS A 63 11.65 -24.86 16.22
CA LYS A 63 12.12 -23.55 15.79
C LYS A 63 12.42 -23.52 14.29
N SER A 64 12.87 -24.64 13.71
CA SER A 64 13.07 -24.78 12.28
C SER A 64 11.73 -24.77 11.52
N GLN A 65 10.75 -25.57 11.97
CA GLN A 65 9.43 -25.64 11.36
C GLN A 65 8.67 -24.32 11.44
N ILE A 66 8.73 -23.65 12.60
CA ILE A 66 8.16 -22.31 12.78
C ILE A 66 8.76 -21.31 11.78
N LYS A 67 10.08 -21.38 11.51
CA LYS A 67 10.71 -20.51 10.50
C LYS A 67 10.23 -20.83 9.08
N ILE A 68 10.18 -22.12 8.72
CA ILE A 68 9.72 -22.58 7.41
C ILE A 68 8.26 -22.15 7.19
N LYS A 69 7.37 -22.43 8.14
CA LYS A 69 5.96 -22.01 8.09
C LYS A 69 5.81 -20.49 8.13
N ALA A 70 6.62 -19.77 8.89
CA ALA A 70 6.58 -18.30 8.89
C ALA A 70 6.93 -17.69 7.53
N MET A 71 7.78 -18.36 6.74
CA MET A 71 8.14 -17.96 5.38
C MET A 71 7.05 -18.35 4.36
N ALA A 72 6.43 -19.52 4.52
CA ALA A 72 5.49 -20.08 3.54
C ALA A 72 4.00 -19.76 3.80
N SER A 73 3.60 -19.48 5.05
CA SER A 73 2.20 -19.34 5.47
C SER A 73 1.82 -17.91 5.86
N ASN A 74 0.57 -17.56 5.53
CA ASN A 74 -0.08 -16.29 5.85
C ASN A 74 -0.92 -16.34 7.14
N GLU A 75 -0.87 -17.42 7.91
CA GLU A 75 -1.58 -17.55 9.19
C GLU A 75 -1.15 -16.50 10.24
N ALA A 76 -2.00 -16.23 11.23
CA ALA A 76 -1.59 -15.38 12.35
C ALA A 76 -0.36 -15.97 13.06
N SER A 77 0.58 -15.12 13.52
CA SER A 77 1.79 -15.62 14.20
C SER A 77 1.46 -16.50 15.42
N SER A 78 0.36 -16.19 16.11
CA SER A 78 -0.18 -17.00 17.19
C SER A 78 -0.67 -18.37 16.70
N SER A 79 -1.37 -18.42 15.56
CA SER A 79 -1.84 -19.67 14.94
C SER A 79 -0.67 -20.60 14.61
N ILE A 80 0.36 -20.08 13.93
CA ILE A 80 1.57 -20.86 13.60
C ILE A 80 2.24 -21.37 14.87
N LEU A 81 2.40 -20.51 15.88
CA LEU A 81 3.03 -20.92 17.12
C LEU A 81 2.22 -22.02 17.83
N HIS A 82 0.89 -21.84 17.95
CA HIS A 82 0.03 -22.82 18.63
C HIS A 82 -0.11 -24.13 17.86
N SER A 83 -0.15 -24.10 16.52
CA SER A 83 -0.20 -25.32 15.71
C SER A 83 1.05 -26.16 15.92
N GLU A 84 2.22 -25.54 15.92
CA GLU A 84 3.49 -26.25 16.08
C GLU A 84 3.72 -26.70 17.52
N LEU A 85 3.37 -25.87 18.51
CA LEU A 85 3.45 -26.26 19.92
C LEU A 85 2.54 -27.45 20.25
N ARG A 86 1.43 -27.63 19.54
CA ARG A 86 0.52 -28.78 19.75
C ARG A 86 1.14 -30.11 19.34
N LEU A 87 2.08 -30.08 18.40
CA LEU A 87 2.75 -31.28 17.87
C LEU A 87 3.98 -31.69 18.70
N MET A 88 4.30 -30.93 19.75
CA MET A 88 5.50 -31.13 20.56
C MET A 88 5.30 -32.16 21.68
N PRO A 89 6.29 -33.05 21.91
CA PRO A 89 6.32 -33.90 23.09
C PRO A 89 6.41 -33.09 24.40
N LEU A 90 5.66 -33.49 25.42
CA LEU A 90 5.66 -32.83 26.75
C LEU A 90 7.05 -32.82 27.41
N THR A 91 7.87 -33.83 27.11
CA THR A 91 9.24 -33.96 27.63
C THR A 91 10.18 -32.86 27.15
N ALA A 92 9.87 -32.19 26.04
CA ALA A 92 10.72 -31.14 25.48
C ALA A 92 10.33 -29.71 25.91
N VAL A 93 9.30 -29.55 26.74
CA VAL A 93 8.77 -28.23 27.15
C VAL A 93 9.81 -27.43 27.94
N GLY A 94 10.62 -28.08 28.77
CA GLY A 94 11.65 -27.41 29.58
C GLY A 94 12.77 -26.76 28.76
N SER A 95 13.01 -27.26 27.54
CA SER A 95 14.07 -26.79 26.64
C SER A 95 13.58 -25.73 25.63
N LEU A 96 12.31 -25.34 25.70
CA LEU A 96 11.72 -24.38 24.78
C LEU A 96 12.15 -22.94 25.09
N PRO A 97 12.46 -22.13 24.06
CA PRO A 97 12.50 -20.69 24.22
C PRO A 97 11.13 -20.17 24.65
N LYS A 98 11.11 -19.07 25.42
CA LYS A 98 9.87 -18.36 25.77
C LYS A 98 9.03 -18.07 24.53
N SER A 99 7.71 -18.21 24.62
CA SER A 99 6.75 -17.97 23.52
C SER A 99 6.96 -16.62 22.83
N ASP A 100 7.27 -15.55 23.58
CA ASP A 100 7.57 -14.23 23.01
C ASP A 100 8.81 -14.23 22.11
N SER A 101 9.83 -15.03 22.44
CA SER A 101 11.04 -15.18 21.62
C SER A 101 10.73 -15.90 20.31
N LEU A 102 9.86 -16.90 20.35
CA LEU A 102 9.38 -17.60 19.17
C LEU A 102 8.50 -16.67 18.29
N MET A 103 7.60 -15.89 18.90
CA MET A 103 6.81 -14.87 18.20
C MET A 103 7.68 -13.81 17.53
N ARG A 104 8.72 -13.31 18.23
CA ARG A 104 9.71 -12.40 17.63
C ARG A 104 10.46 -13.05 16.48
N THR A 105 10.78 -14.35 16.59
CA THR A 105 11.43 -15.10 15.51
C THR A 105 10.52 -15.20 14.27
N ILE A 106 9.23 -15.48 14.45
CA ILE A 106 8.24 -15.50 13.35
C ILE A 106 8.15 -14.14 12.68
N ARG A 107 8.00 -13.06 13.47
CA ARG A 107 7.93 -11.69 12.95
C ARG A 107 9.19 -11.30 12.18
N ARG A 108 10.37 -11.59 12.75
CA ARG A 108 11.66 -11.34 12.08
C ARG A 108 11.79 -12.12 10.80
N GLN A 109 11.37 -13.39 10.78
CA GLN A 109 11.47 -14.20 9.56
C GLN A 109 10.53 -13.71 8.46
N ARG A 110 9.38 -13.12 8.84
CA ARG A 110 8.44 -12.47 7.93
C ARG A 110 8.92 -11.12 7.41
N SER A 111 9.71 -10.41 8.21
CA SER A 111 10.30 -9.12 7.86
C SER A 111 11.70 -9.23 7.27
N THR A 112 12.27 -10.43 7.20
CA THR A 112 13.56 -10.63 6.52
C THR A 112 13.27 -10.58 5.03
N PRO A 113 13.82 -9.61 4.28
CA PRO A 113 13.67 -9.57 2.84
C PRO A 113 14.15 -10.90 2.28
N CYS A 114 13.33 -11.56 1.46
CA CYS A 114 13.84 -12.65 0.65
C CYS A 114 14.75 -11.98 -0.38
N LEU A 115 16.05 -11.94 -0.08
CA LEU A 115 17.08 -11.53 -1.02
C LEU A 115 17.16 -12.62 -2.09
N ASP A 116 16.25 -12.57 -3.05
CA ASP A 116 16.50 -13.11 -4.37
C ASP A 116 17.17 -12.00 -5.18
N PRO A 117 18.44 -12.18 -5.62
CA PRO A 117 19.15 -11.25 -6.49
C PRO A 117 18.50 -11.11 -7.88
N SER A 118 17.48 -11.91 -8.19
CA SER A 118 16.52 -11.62 -9.25
C SER A 118 15.27 -10.98 -8.64
N SER A 119 15.17 -9.66 -8.75
CA SER A 119 14.11 -8.80 -8.19
C SER A 119 12.70 -9.04 -8.76
N ARG A 120 12.42 -10.23 -9.32
CA ARG A 120 11.17 -10.54 -10.03
C ARG A 120 10.21 -11.34 -9.18
N LEU A 121 8.93 -11.01 -9.30
CA LEU A 121 7.86 -11.79 -8.69
C LEU A 121 7.88 -13.26 -9.19
N PRO A 122 7.68 -14.25 -8.30
CA PRO A 122 7.60 -15.65 -8.68
C PRO A 122 6.58 -15.92 -9.80
N ASP A 123 6.89 -16.83 -10.73
CA ASP A 123 6.05 -17.12 -11.91
C ASP A 123 4.58 -17.41 -11.58
N HIS A 124 4.31 -18.09 -10.47
CA HIS A 124 2.95 -18.42 -10.04
C HIS A 124 2.10 -17.19 -9.63
N LEU A 125 2.73 -16.04 -9.38
CA LEU A 125 2.07 -14.76 -9.09
C LEU A 125 1.96 -13.85 -10.32
N ARG A 126 2.63 -14.20 -11.42
CA ARG A 126 2.59 -13.43 -12.68
C ARG A 126 1.31 -13.69 -13.48
N LYS A 127 0.52 -14.69 -13.09
CA LYS A 127 -0.78 -15.01 -13.68
C LYS A 127 -1.91 -14.94 -12.65
N THR A 128 -3.11 -14.61 -13.11
CA THR A 128 -4.34 -14.71 -12.32
C THR A 128 -4.76 -16.16 -12.10
N ASP A 129 -5.71 -16.39 -11.20
CA ASP A 129 -6.32 -17.72 -10.98
C ASP A 129 -7.04 -18.25 -12.25
N ARG A 130 -7.33 -17.36 -13.22
CA ARG A 130 -7.92 -17.70 -14.53
C ARG A 130 -6.86 -17.90 -15.63
N GLY A 131 -5.58 -17.78 -15.30
CA GLY A 131 -4.47 -17.98 -16.23
C GLY A 131 -4.12 -16.76 -17.11
N GLU A 132 -4.72 -15.59 -16.86
CA GLU A 132 -4.37 -14.35 -17.56
C GLU A 132 -3.04 -13.79 -17.02
N GLU A 133 -2.21 -13.21 -17.89
CA GLU A 133 -1.04 -12.42 -17.47
C GLU A 133 -1.50 -11.26 -16.57
N PHE A 134 -0.83 -11.10 -15.42
CA PHE A 134 -1.23 -10.21 -14.34
C PHE A 134 -0.21 -9.11 -14.01
N ILE A 135 0.97 -9.17 -14.63
CA ILE A 135 1.99 -8.13 -14.52
C ILE A 135 2.12 -7.48 -15.88
N LEU A 136 1.73 -6.21 -15.96
CA LEU A 136 1.88 -5.40 -17.16
C LEU A 136 3.32 -4.88 -17.29
N PHE A 137 3.91 -4.43 -16.18
CA PHE A 137 5.24 -3.84 -16.16
C PHE A 137 5.94 -4.16 -14.83
N GLU A 138 7.25 -4.43 -14.88
CA GLU A 138 8.08 -4.69 -13.70
C GLU A 138 9.51 -4.23 -13.99
N ASP A 139 9.97 -3.25 -13.21
CA ASP A 139 11.37 -2.87 -13.07
C ASP A 139 11.70 -2.57 -11.60
N ASP A 140 12.92 -2.14 -11.31
CA ASP A 140 13.38 -1.88 -9.94
C ASP A 140 12.65 -0.69 -9.27
N GLU A 141 11.94 0.15 -10.04
CA GLU A 141 11.27 1.35 -9.55
C GLU A 141 9.74 1.23 -9.54
N MET A 142 9.19 0.27 -10.29
CA MET A 142 7.76 0.20 -10.53
C MET A 142 7.29 -1.21 -10.90
N ILE A 143 6.17 -1.60 -10.30
CA ILE A 143 5.43 -2.80 -10.70
C ILE A 143 3.99 -2.43 -10.97
N ILE A 144 3.46 -2.80 -12.13
CA ILE A 144 2.06 -2.57 -12.51
C ILE A 144 1.35 -3.91 -12.64
N PHE A 145 0.36 -4.11 -11.78
CA PHE A 145 -0.54 -5.26 -11.80
C PHE A 145 -1.84 -4.90 -12.50
N THR A 146 -2.15 -5.61 -13.58
CA THR A 146 -3.42 -5.53 -14.32
C THR A 146 -3.47 -6.69 -15.33
N THR A 147 -4.62 -6.91 -15.95
CA THR A 147 -4.78 -7.87 -17.05
C THR A 147 -5.32 -7.17 -18.30
N LYS A 148 -5.26 -7.84 -19.45
CA LYS A 148 -5.89 -7.33 -20.69
C LYS A 148 -7.41 -7.14 -20.54
N THR A 149 -8.06 -8.00 -19.76
CA THR A 149 -9.49 -7.88 -19.44
C THR A 149 -9.76 -6.61 -18.63
N ASN A 150 -8.93 -6.31 -17.62
CA ASN A 150 -9.04 -5.07 -16.86
C ASN A 150 -8.82 -3.83 -17.71
N LEU A 151 -7.83 -3.85 -18.61
CA LEU A 151 -7.57 -2.74 -19.51
C LEU A 151 -8.73 -2.52 -20.50
N SER A 152 -9.32 -3.60 -21.00
CA SER A 152 -10.53 -3.53 -21.85
C SER A 152 -11.72 -2.93 -21.11
N LEU A 153 -11.93 -3.32 -19.84
CA LEU A 153 -12.95 -2.72 -18.98
C LEU A 153 -12.67 -1.25 -18.71
N LEU A 154 -11.43 -0.92 -18.38
CA LEU A 154 -10.98 0.45 -18.12
C LEU A 154 -11.26 1.35 -19.33
N LYS A 155 -10.92 0.89 -20.55
CA LYS A 155 -11.21 1.58 -21.81
C LYS A 155 -12.70 1.78 -22.07
N SER A 156 -13.54 0.81 -21.71
CA SER A 156 -14.99 0.93 -21.88
C SER A 156 -15.66 1.91 -20.90
N CYS A 157 -14.98 2.27 -19.81
CA CYS A 157 -15.52 3.11 -18.76
C CYS A 157 -15.13 4.58 -18.96
N LYS A 158 -16.12 5.47 -18.90
CA LYS A 158 -15.95 6.93 -19.11
C LYS A 158 -15.37 7.68 -17.92
N HIS A 159 -15.57 7.17 -16.70
CA HIS A 159 -15.21 7.86 -15.47
C HIS A 159 -14.25 7.04 -14.64
N TRP A 160 -13.06 7.59 -14.42
CA TRP A 160 -11.98 6.94 -13.69
C TRP A 160 -11.72 7.64 -12.37
N PHE A 161 -11.10 6.92 -11.43
CA PHE A 161 -10.72 7.40 -10.11
C PHE A 161 -9.31 6.94 -9.83
N VAL A 162 -8.50 7.82 -9.25
CA VAL A 162 -7.13 7.48 -8.85
C VAL A 162 -6.87 7.87 -7.42
N ASP A 163 -6.18 7.00 -6.70
CA ASP A 163 -5.82 7.19 -5.30
C ASP A 163 -4.54 6.43 -4.96
N GLY A 164 -3.79 6.94 -3.99
CA GLY A 164 -2.54 6.37 -3.48
C GLY A 164 -2.66 6.01 -2.01
N THR A 165 -2.23 4.80 -1.64
CA THR A 165 -2.21 4.36 -0.24
C THR A 165 -0.84 3.88 0.22
N PHE A 166 -0.48 4.24 1.45
CA PHE A 166 0.81 3.93 2.07
C PHE A 166 0.74 2.68 2.97
N LYS A 167 -0.42 2.39 3.56
CA LYS A 167 -0.55 1.41 4.66
C LYS A 167 -0.17 -0.02 4.27
N VAL A 168 -0.48 -0.40 3.03
CA VAL A 168 -0.25 -1.74 2.48
C VAL A 168 0.90 -1.79 1.50
N CYS A 169 1.64 -0.69 1.34
CA CYS A 169 2.76 -0.61 0.41
C CYS A 169 3.98 -1.33 1.00
N PRO A 170 4.68 -2.20 0.24
CA PRO A 170 5.94 -2.79 0.69
C PRO A 170 6.99 -1.72 0.99
N GLU A 171 7.96 -2.01 1.87
CA GLU A 171 8.96 -1.03 2.31
C GLU A 171 9.87 -0.54 1.16
N GLU A 172 10.00 -1.36 0.11
CA GLU A 172 10.78 -1.05 -1.09
C GLU A 172 10.12 0.02 -1.97
N PHE A 173 8.82 0.27 -1.77
CA PHE A 173 8.05 1.23 -2.55
C PHE A 173 7.47 2.32 -1.65
N TYR A 174 7.23 3.49 -2.23
CA TYR A 174 6.65 4.62 -1.51
C TYR A 174 5.14 4.49 -1.34
N GLN A 175 4.43 4.03 -2.37
CA GLN A 175 2.97 3.91 -2.34
C GLN A 175 2.43 2.82 -3.27
N LEU A 176 1.23 2.33 -2.92
CA LEU A 176 0.36 1.60 -3.82
C LEU A 176 -0.61 2.61 -4.46
N PHE A 177 -0.37 2.95 -5.72
CA PHE A 177 -1.25 3.76 -6.55
C PHE A 177 -2.28 2.87 -7.23
N THR A 178 -3.53 3.31 -7.30
CA THR A 178 -4.62 2.50 -7.87
C THR A 178 -5.44 3.30 -8.86
N LEU A 179 -5.85 2.64 -9.93
CA LEU A 179 -6.76 3.17 -10.94
C LEU A 179 -8.04 2.35 -10.89
N HIS A 180 -9.15 3.04 -10.64
CA HIS A 180 -10.47 2.47 -10.57
C HIS A 180 -11.35 3.04 -11.69
N ALA A 181 -12.38 2.30 -12.08
CA ALA A 181 -13.37 2.76 -13.05
C ALA A 181 -14.79 2.64 -12.50
N LEU A 182 -15.68 3.56 -12.91
CA LEU A 182 -17.12 3.44 -12.66
C LEU A 182 -17.73 2.46 -13.66
N LEU A 183 -17.95 1.24 -13.23
CA LEU A 183 -18.66 0.23 -13.99
C LEU A 183 -20.13 0.20 -13.55
N LYS A 184 -21.02 0.70 -14.41
CA LYS A 184 -22.45 0.92 -14.12
C LYS A 184 -22.65 1.89 -12.95
N SER A 185 -22.69 1.39 -11.73
CA SER A 185 -22.88 2.16 -10.50
C SER A 185 -21.91 1.77 -9.39
N VAL A 186 -20.90 0.95 -9.71
CA VAL A 186 -19.90 0.47 -8.76
C VAL A 186 -18.52 0.90 -9.22
N ILE A 187 -17.69 1.38 -8.29
CA ILE A 187 -16.31 1.74 -8.56
C ILE A 187 -15.44 0.51 -8.30
N VAL A 188 -14.75 0.03 -9.33
CA VAL A 188 -13.94 -1.20 -9.27
C VAL A 188 -12.46 -0.90 -9.53
N PRO A 189 -11.52 -1.46 -8.74
CA PRO A 189 -10.08 -1.34 -9.01
C PRO A 189 -9.68 -2.21 -10.20
N LEU A 190 -8.97 -1.62 -11.17
CA LEU A 190 -8.57 -2.32 -12.39
C LEU A 190 -7.04 -2.36 -12.57
N VAL A 191 -6.33 -1.33 -12.09
CA VAL A 191 -4.86 -1.28 -12.17
C VAL A 191 -4.29 -0.92 -10.81
N TYR A 192 -3.19 -1.59 -10.45
CA TYR A 192 -2.44 -1.35 -9.22
C TYR A 192 -0.97 -1.11 -9.56
N GLY A 193 -0.44 0.06 -9.22
CA GLY A 193 0.96 0.41 -9.39
C GLY A 193 1.66 0.47 -8.02
N LEU A 194 2.79 -0.21 -7.88
CA LEU A 194 3.76 0.05 -6.83
C LEU A 194 4.75 1.09 -7.34
N LEU A 195 4.85 2.23 -6.67
CA LEU A 195 5.65 3.38 -7.10
C LEU A 195 6.70 3.71 -6.02
N ILE A 196 7.94 3.99 -6.41
CA ILE A 196 9.01 4.47 -5.51
C ILE A 196 8.86 5.94 -5.07
N GLY A 197 7.87 6.66 -5.58
CA GLY A 197 7.71 8.07 -5.27
C GLY A 197 6.34 8.64 -5.61
N LYS A 198 6.25 9.95 -5.45
CA LYS A 198 5.05 10.77 -5.68
C LYS A 198 5.32 11.99 -6.56
N LYS A 199 6.42 11.95 -7.33
CA LYS A 199 6.74 13.02 -8.28
C LYS A 199 5.88 12.83 -9.52
N ALA A 200 5.65 13.92 -10.26
CA ALA A 200 4.93 13.87 -11.53
C ALA A 200 5.54 12.86 -12.52
N SER A 201 6.88 12.69 -12.50
CA SER A 201 7.61 11.70 -13.30
C SER A 201 7.16 10.27 -13.02
N ASP A 202 6.91 9.95 -11.74
CA ASP A 202 6.60 8.61 -11.28
C ASP A 202 5.19 8.22 -11.76
N TYR A 203 4.23 9.13 -11.57
CA TYR A 203 2.88 8.96 -12.11
C TYR A 203 2.88 8.90 -13.63
N LYS A 204 3.69 9.74 -14.30
CA LYS A 204 3.75 9.79 -15.76
C LYS A 204 4.27 8.46 -16.33
N LYS A 205 5.31 7.88 -15.73
CA LYS A 205 5.81 6.55 -16.08
C LYS A 205 4.71 5.49 -15.93
N ASN A 206 3.97 5.51 -14.82
CA ASN A 206 2.87 4.57 -14.59
C ASN A 206 1.77 4.69 -15.65
N PHE A 207 1.28 5.91 -15.92
CA PHE A 207 0.25 6.10 -16.95
C PHE A 207 0.75 5.77 -18.35
N GLN A 208 2.00 6.12 -18.69
CA GLN A 208 2.55 5.80 -20.01
C GLN A 208 2.55 4.30 -20.26
N LYS A 209 2.93 3.49 -19.27
CA LYS A 209 2.89 2.02 -19.40
C LYS A 209 1.49 1.46 -19.59
N ILE A 210 0.47 2.12 -19.06
CA ILE A 210 -0.93 1.77 -19.31
C ILE A 210 -1.32 2.18 -20.72
N LEU A 211 -0.97 3.39 -21.15
CA LEU A 211 -1.27 3.93 -22.49
C LEU A 211 -0.53 3.22 -23.63
N ASP A 212 0.60 2.58 -23.35
CA ASP A 212 1.33 1.78 -24.35
C ASP A 212 0.49 0.56 -24.81
N GLU A 213 -0.52 0.14 -24.03
CA GLU A 213 -1.34 -1.05 -24.32
C GLU A 213 -2.56 -0.77 -25.21
N ASP A 214 -3.14 0.43 -25.12
CA ASP A 214 -4.32 0.80 -25.90
C ASP A 214 -4.53 2.33 -25.90
N ASP A 215 -5.44 2.80 -26.74
CA ASP A 215 -5.90 4.18 -26.75
C ASP A 215 -7.05 4.35 -25.73
N PHE A 216 -6.80 5.16 -24.70
CA PHE A 216 -7.74 5.40 -23.60
C PHE A 216 -8.22 6.85 -23.59
N GLU A 217 -9.54 7.02 -23.69
CA GLU A 217 -10.18 8.33 -23.72
C GLU A 217 -11.23 8.48 -22.60
N PRO A 218 -10.83 8.55 -21.32
CA PRO A 218 -11.78 8.80 -20.25
C PRO A 218 -12.39 10.21 -20.38
N GLU A 219 -13.69 10.34 -20.16
CA GLU A 219 -14.37 11.64 -20.10
C GLU A 219 -13.99 12.42 -18.84
N SER A 220 -13.78 11.73 -17.72
CA SER A 220 -13.35 12.38 -16.47
C SER A 220 -12.49 11.50 -15.59
N ILE A 221 -11.51 12.10 -14.93
CA ILE A 221 -10.67 11.44 -13.93
C ILE A 221 -10.82 12.19 -12.61
N LEU A 222 -11.21 11.48 -11.55
CA LEU A 222 -11.31 12.03 -10.19
C LEU A 222 -10.07 11.63 -9.38
N SER A 223 -9.42 12.61 -8.76
CA SER A 223 -8.26 12.37 -7.88
C SER A 223 -8.28 13.28 -6.67
N ASP A 224 -7.32 13.06 -5.79
CA ASP A 224 -6.99 13.98 -4.72
C ASP A 224 -6.26 15.23 -5.26
N PHE A 225 -6.11 16.25 -4.42
CA PHE A 225 -5.45 17.51 -4.77
C PHE A 225 -3.92 17.44 -4.75
N GLU A 226 -3.35 16.32 -5.19
CA GLU A 226 -1.91 16.12 -5.22
C GLU A 226 -1.29 16.68 -6.50
N SER A 227 -0.45 17.70 -6.37
CA SER A 227 0.13 18.44 -7.50
C SER A 227 0.81 17.57 -8.56
N GLY A 228 1.50 16.50 -8.15
CA GLY A 228 2.11 15.52 -9.05
C GLY A 228 1.07 14.85 -9.94
N THR A 229 0.04 14.28 -9.33
CA THR A 229 -1.09 13.62 -10.00
C THR A 229 -1.85 14.58 -10.92
N ILE A 230 -2.18 15.79 -10.45
CA ILE A 230 -2.88 16.81 -11.26
C ILE A 230 -2.07 17.15 -12.52
N LYS A 231 -0.77 17.41 -12.35
CA LYS A 231 0.10 17.79 -13.47
C LYS A 231 0.16 16.68 -14.50
N THR A 232 0.37 15.45 -14.05
CA THR A 232 0.48 14.28 -14.93
C THR A 232 -0.84 14.00 -15.65
N ILE A 233 -1.99 14.04 -14.98
CA ILE A 233 -3.29 13.81 -15.63
C ILE A 233 -3.51 14.82 -16.75
N LYS A 234 -3.24 16.11 -16.52
CA LYS A 234 -3.40 17.14 -17.56
C LYS A 234 -2.48 16.96 -18.76
N GLU A 235 -1.29 16.42 -18.53
CA GLU A 235 -0.30 16.16 -19.58
C GLU A 235 -0.67 14.92 -20.39
N VAL A 236 -1.13 13.87 -19.72
CA VAL A 236 -1.36 12.54 -20.31
C VAL A 236 -2.77 12.39 -20.88
N PHE A 237 -3.77 13.05 -20.28
CA PHE A 237 -5.17 13.03 -20.70
C PHE A 237 -5.69 14.46 -20.91
N PRO A 238 -5.19 15.20 -21.92
CA PRO A 238 -5.54 16.61 -22.10
C PRO A 238 -7.02 16.85 -22.37
N ASN A 239 -7.72 15.85 -22.93
CA ASN A 239 -9.15 15.90 -23.25
C ASN A 239 -10.05 15.46 -22.08
N ALA A 240 -9.50 14.78 -21.07
CA ALA A 240 -10.27 14.30 -19.94
C ALA A 240 -10.52 15.44 -18.95
N VAL A 241 -11.75 15.53 -18.42
CA VAL A 241 -12.06 16.50 -17.38
C VAL A 241 -11.49 16.01 -16.04
N HIS A 242 -10.42 16.64 -15.59
CA HIS A 242 -9.83 16.35 -14.28
C HIS A 242 -10.66 17.00 -13.16
N ARG A 243 -11.07 16.19 -12.17
CA ARG A 243 -11.90 16.60 -11.04
C ARG A 243 -11.21 16.25 -9.72
N GLY A 244 -11.27 17.16 -8.76
CA GLY A 244 -10.82 16.97 -7.39
C GLY A 244 -11.92 16.32 -6.54
N CYS A 245 -11.52 15.51 -5.57
CA CYS A 245 -12.44 14.90 -4.62
C CYS A 245 -13.05 15.93 -3.66
N LEU A 246 -14.39 15.98 -3.56
CA LEU A 246 -15.10 16.87 -2.61
C LEU A 246 -14.71 16.62 -1.15
N PHE A 247 -14.47 15.36 -0.77
CA PHE A 247 -14.03 15.03 0.58
C PHE A 247 -12.67 15.69 0.88
N HIS A 248 -11.71 15.56 -0.04
CA HIS A 248 -10.39 16.17 0.11
C HIS A 248 -10.42 17.71 0.05
N PHE A 249 -11.35 18.29 -0.71
CA PHE A 249 -11.60 19.73 -0.67
C PHE A 249 -12.02 20.16 0.74
N GLY A 250 -12.97 19.45 1.35
CA GLY A 250 -13.38 19.69 2.73
C GLY A 250 -12.23 19.50 3.73
N GLN A 251 -11.39 18.48 3.54
CA GLN A 251 -10.20 18.26 4.36
C GLN A 251 -9.18 19.41 4.25
N CYS A 252 -9.01 20.01 3.07
CA CYS A 252 -8.14 21.19 2.92
C CYS A 252 -8.65 22.38 3.75
N VAL A 253 -9.94 22.68 3.66
CA VAL A 253 -10.57 23.76 4.44
C VAL A 253 -10.48 23.47 5.95
N TRP A 254 -10.78 22.24 6.35
CA TRP A 254 -10.70 21.83 7.75
C TRP A 254 -9.28 21.94 8.32
N ARG A 255 -8.26 21.48 7.60
CA ARG A 255 -6.86 21.62 8.03
C ARG A 255 -6.49 23.08 8.24
N HIS A 256 -6.89 23.97 7.33
CA HIS A 256 -6.62 25.40 7.47
C HIS A 256 -7.31 26.01 8.71
N ILE A 257 -8.53 25.57 9.04
CA ILE A 257 -9.21 25.95 10.29
C ILE A 257 -8.41 25.48 11.52
N GLN A 258 -7.89 24.25 11.49
CA GLN A 258 -7.09 23.69 12.58
C GLN A 258 -5.76 24.43 12.76
N ASP A 259 -5.05 24.69 11.67
CA ASP A 259 -3.74 25.37 11.67
C ASP A 259 -3.81 26.80 12.22
N ASN A 260 -4.98 27.43 12.11
CA ASN A 260 -5.26 28.75 12.65
C ASN A 260 -5.86 28.74 14.06
N GLY A 261 -5.95 27.58 14.73
CA GLY A 261 -6.47 27.47 16.10
C GLY A 261 -7.99 27.63 16.22
N LEU A 262 -8.73 27.67 15.11
CA LEU A 262 -10.18 27.94 15.08
C LEU A 262 -11.04 26.69 15.31
N SER A 263 -10.42 25.56 15.67
CA SER A 263 -11.13 24.30 15.94
C SER A 263 -12.17 24.44 17.05
N LYS A 264 -11.83 25.16 18.13
CA LYS A 264 -12.73 25.38 19.27
C LYS A 264 -13.89 26.30 18.87
N LYS A 265 -13.60 27.39 18.15
CA LYS A 265 -14.63 28.30 17.61
C LYS A 265 -15.61 27.53 16.73
N TYR A 266 -15.14 26.68 15.81
CA TYR A 266 -16.03 25.82 15.00
C TYR A 266 -16.96 24.90 15.82
N GLN A 267 -16.54 24.44 16.99
CA GLN A 267 -17.35 23.57 17.84
C GLN A 267 -18.39 24.35 18.63
N GLU A 268 -18.01 25.50 19.18
CA GLU A 268 -18.81 26.27 20.15
C GLU A 268 -19.67 27.36 19.50
N ASP A 269 -19.22 27.93 18.40
CA ASP A 269 -19.89 29.02 17.68
C ASP A 269 -20.69 28.49 16.48
N GLU A 270 -22.01 28.57 16.59
CA GLU A 270 -22.92 28.13 15.54
C GLU A 270 -22.85 28.99 14.27
N TYR A 271 -22.66 30.31 14.42
CA TYR A 271 -22.61 31.25 13.32
C TYR A 271 -21.35 31.03 12.48
N PHE A 272 -20.19 30.97 13.13
CA PHE A 272 -18.92 30.64 12.46
C PHE A 272 -18.99 29.26 11.77
N ARG A 273 -19.52 28.25 12.45
CA ARG A 273 -19.70 26.91 11.87
C ARG A 273 -20.63 26.93 10.64
N LEU A 274 -21.71 27.70 10.68
CA LEU A 274 -22.63 27.84 9.55
C LEU A 274 -21.93 28.47 8.35
N ASN A 275 -21.14 29.53 8.55
CA ASN A 275 -20.41 30.20 7.48
C ASN A 275 -19.32 29.30 6.86
N VAL A 276 -18.61 28.51 7.67
CA VAL A 276 -17.72 27.46 7.15
C VAL A 276 -18.49 26.43 6.32
N ARG A 277 -19.69 26.01 6.74
CA ARG A 277 -20.52 25.09 5.95
C ARG A 277 -20.99 25.71 4.63
N LYS A 278 -21.27 27.02 4.59
CA LYS A 278 -21.55 27.75 3.34
C LYS A 278 -20.33 27.73 2.41
N LEU A 279 -19.11 27.92 2.92
CA LEU A 279 -17.90 27.76 2.10
C LEU A 279 -17.79 26.35 1.51
N LEU A 280 -18.11 25.32 2.31
CA LEU A 280 -18.11 23.93 1.88
C LEU A 280 -19.25 23.58 0.90
N SER A 281 -20.26 24.44 0.73
CA SER A 281 -21.33 24.27 -0.25
C SER A 281 -21.05 24.94 -1.59
N LEU A 282 -20.04 25.82 -1.70
CA LEU A 282 -19.65 26.46 -2.95
C LEU A 282 -19.35 25.50 -4.12
N PRO A 283 -18.82 24.27 -3.90
CA PRO A 283 -18.66 23.29 -4.99
C PRO A 283 -19.98 22.90 -5.69
N PHE A 284 -21.13 23.19 -5.06
CA PHE A 284 -22.46 22.89 -5.59
C PHE A 284 -23.11 24.08 -6.31
N VAL A 285 -22.44 25.23 -6.40
CA VAL A 285 -22.92 26.39 -7.13
C VAL A 285 -22.51 26.26 -8.60
N PRO A 286 -23.34 26.65 -9.59
CA PRO A 286 -22.89 26.77 -10.97
C PRO A 286 -21.59 27.57 -11.06
N THR A 287 -20.63 27.11 -11.88
CA THR A 287 -19.27 27.69 -11.92
C THR A 287 -19.27 29.20 -12.16
N ASP A 288 -20.21 29.70 -12.96
CA ASP A 288 -20.34 31.11 -13.31
C ASP A 288 -20.79 31.99 -12.12
N ASN A 289 -21.48 31.41 -11.15
CA ASN A 289 -21.98 32.09 -9.96
C ASN A 289 -21.10 31.88 -8.71
N VAL A 290 -20.06 31.04 -8.79
CA VAL A 290 -19.19 30.71 -7.64
C VAL A 290 -18.55 31.95 -7.02
N ALA A 291 -18.06 32.87 -7.84
CA ALA A 291 -17.37 34.07 -7.36
C ALA A 291 -18.31 35.01 -6.58
N GLU A 292 -19.53 35.19 -7.09
CA GLU A 292 -20.57 36.02 -6.46
C GLU A 292 -21.10 35.35 -5.18
N ALA A 293 -21.36 34.05 -5.23
CA ALA A 293 -21.77 33.29 -4.05
C ALA A 293 -20.71 33.34 -2.95
N PHE A 294 -19.42 33.29 -3.30
CA PHE A 294 -18.34 33.46 -2.34
C PHE A 294 -18.35 34.86 -1.72
N ASP A 295 -18.56 35.92 -2.50
CA ASP A 295 -18.59 37.29 -1.95
C ASP A 295 -19.68 37.45 -0.88
N ILE A 296 -20.88 36.92 -1.14
CA ILE A 296 -21.98 36.93 -0.17
C ILE A 296 -21.59 36.17 1.11
N VAL A 297 -20.98 34.99 0.97
CA VAL A 297 -20.57 34.17 2.11
C VAL A 297 -19.40 34.80 2.88
N ALA A 298 -18.49 35.48 2.19
CA ALA A 298 -17.34 36.16 2.79
C ALA A 298 -17.78 37.35 3.65
N ASP A 299 -18.76 38.12 3.19
CA ASP A 299 -19.32 39.27 3.93
C ASP A 299 -20.02 38.86 5.25
N ASP A 300 -20.42 37.58 5.38
CA ASP A 300 -21.00 37.05 6.61
C ASP A 300 -19.95 36.71 7.70
N PHE A 301 -18.64 36.65 7.37
CA PHE A 301 -17.61 36.34 8.36
C PHE A 301 -17.27 37.55 9.24
N GLU A 302 -16.98 37.29 10.52
CA GLU A 302 -16.43 38.28 11.45
C GLU A 302 -14.92 38.49 11.20
N ASP A 303 -14.40 39.68 11.55
CA ASP A 303 -12.98 40.07 11.35
C ASP A 303 -11.96 39.07 11.93
N ASP A 304 -12.33 38.32 12.97
CA ASP A 304 -11.44 37.32 13.60
C ASP A 304 -11.27 36.02 12.78
N ALA A 305 -11.95 35.93 11.62
CA ALA A 305 -11.88 34.83 10.67
C ALA A 305 -11.34 35.24 9.28
N ASP A 306 -10.77 36.45 9.15
CA ASP A 306 -10.21 36.98 7.90
C ASP A 306 -9.19 36.02 7.27
N ASN A 307 -8.37 35.36 8.09
CA ASN A 307 -7.38 34.38 7.66
C ASN A 307 -7.98 33.16 6.93
N ILE A 308 -9.23 32.78 7.23
CA ILE A 308 -9.95 31.71 6.54
C ILE A 308 -10.48 32.21 5.21
N VAL A 309 -11.09 33.41 5.20
CA VAL A 309 -11.65 34.03 4.00
C VAL A 309 -10.54 34.34 2.99
N GLU A 310 -9.44 34.94 3.41
CA GLU A 310 -8.28 35.24 2.57
C GLU A 310 -7.65 33.98 1.98
N TYR A 311 -7.51 32.92 2.78
CA TYR A 311 -7.01 31.64 2.29
C TYR A 311 -7.94 31.07 1.23
N PHE A 312 -9.24 31.09 1.50
CA PHE A 312 -10.23 30.49 0.61
C PHE A 312 -10.28 31.28 -0.71
N GLU A 313 -10.30 32.62 -0.61
CA GLU A 313 -10.28 33.50 -1.76
C GLU A 313 -9.03 33.26 -2.60
N LYS A 314 -7.84 33.24 -1.98
CA LYS A 314 -6.58 33.05 -2.71
C LYS A 314 -6.49 31.68 -3.38
N THR A 315 -6.93 30.63 -2.70
CA THR A 315 -6.71 29.24 -3.12
C THR A 315 -7.75 28.79 -4.15
N TRP A 316 -9.02 29.08 -3.90
CA TRP A 316 -10.15 28.46 -4.63
C TRP A 316 -10.89 29.45 -5.54
N ILE A 317 -10.97 30.73 -5.17
CA ILE A 317 -11.80 31.74 -5.87
C ILE A 317 -10.97 32.64 -6.80
N GLY A 318 -9.79 33.03 -6.37
CA GLY A 318 -8.99 34.07 -7.01
C GLY A 318 -9.27 35.45 -6.39
N GLN A 319 -8.22 36.08 -5.86
CA GLN A 319 -8.31 37.40 -5.25
C GLN A 319 -8.76 38.47 -6.24
N ARG A 320 -9.53 39.45 -5.75
CA ARG A 320 -9.86 40.65 -6.53
C ARG A 320 -8.58 41.36 -7.03
N LYS A 321 -8.60 41.85 -8.26
CA LYS A 321 -7.47 42.62 -8.82
C LYS A 321 -7.42 44.00 -8.14
N LYS A 322 -6.21 44.46 -7.79
CA LYS A 322 -6.00 45.81 -7.21
C LYS A 322 -6.30 46.95 -8.20
N ARG A 323 -6.29 46.67 -9.50
CA ARG A 323 -6.59 47.61 -10.59
C ARG A 323 -7.37 46.88 -11.69
N GLY A 324 -8.41 47.51 -12.23
CA GLY A 324 -9.30 46.94 -13.25
C GLY A 324 -10.42 46.08 -12.68
N THR A 325 -11.25 45.51 -13.56
CA THR A 325 -12.36 44.62 -13.19
C THR A 325 -11.93 43.15 -13.15
N GLY A 326 -12.56 42.38 -12.25
CA GLY A 326 -12.41 40.92 -12.16
C GLY A 326 -11.37 40.40 -11.15
N ARG A 327 -11.21 39.08 -11.14
CA ARG A 327 -10.37 38.32 -10.20
C ARG A 327 -9.09 37.81 -10.85
N LYS A 328 -8.07 37.56 -10.03
CA LYS A 328 -6.87 36.79 -10.43
C LYS A 328 -7.25 35.33 -10.62
N LYS A 329 -6.41 34.57 -11.34
CA LYS A 329 -6.58 33.12 -11.44
C LYS A 329 -6.35 32.48 -10.06
N PRO A 330 -7.25 31.62 -9.56
CA PRO A 330 -7.03 30.87 -8.33
C PRO A 330 -5.87 29.87 -8.48
N ILE A 331 -5.38 29.35 -7.35
CA ILE A 331 -4.41 28.25 -7.35
C ILE A 331 -5.05 27.01 -7.99
N PHE A 332 -6.30 26.73 -7.64
CA PHE A 332 -7.11 25.66 -8.22
C PHE A 332 -8.32 26.25 -8.95
N ASN A 333 -8.38 26.04 -10.28
CA ASN A 333 -9.50 26.48 -11.10
C ASN A 333 -10.84 25.86 -10.64
N TYR A 334 -11.95 26.55 -10.91
CA TYR A 334 -13.29 26.13 -10.48
C TYR A 334 -13.66 24.75 -11.03
N GLU A 335 -13.33 24.47 -12.29
CA GLU A 335 -13.68 23.21 -12.94
C GLU A 335 -13.05 22.01 -12.23
N LEU A 336 -11.92 22.21 -11.55
CA LEU A 336 -11.27 21.14 -10.81
C LEU A 336 -12.10 20.73 -9.59
N TRP A 337 -12.49 21.66 -8.73
CA TRP A 337 -13.08 21.33 -7.41
C TRP A 337 -14.61 21.43 -7.38
N ASN A 338 -15.23 22.04 -8.37
CA ASN A 338 -16.68 22.15 -8.48
C ASN A 338 -17.31 20.81 -8.87
N VAL A 339 -18.44 20.48 -8.25
CA VAL A 339 -19.18 19.22 -8.42
C VAL A 339 -20.61 19.40 -8.93
N TYR A 340 -21.04 20.63 -9.25
CA TYR A 340 -22.40 20.93 -9.70
C TYR A 340 -22.85 20.03 -10.87
N GLU A 341 -22.08 20.01 -11.95
CA GLU A 341 -22.33 19.16 -13.11
C GLU A 341 -22.35 17.68 -12.76
N ARG A 342 -21.50 17.23 -11.83
CA ARG A 342 -21.48 15.83 -11.41
C ARG A 342 -22.74 15.46 -10.64
N VAL A 343 -23.28 16.38 -9.84
CA VAL A 343 -24.55 16.18 -9.12
C VAL A 343 -25.71 16.04 -10.09
N ILE A 344 -25.80 16.94 -11.08
CA ILE A 344 -26.86 16.89 -12.10
C ILE A 344 -26.80 15.59 -12.89
N ASN A 345 -25.59 15.14 -13.23
CA ASN A 345 -25.38 13.92 -14.00
C ASN A 345 -25.36 12.63 -13.14
N ASN A 346 -25.71 12.73 -11.84
CA ASN A 346 -25.70 11.61 -10.89
C ASN A 346 -24.35 10.84 -10.84
N LEU A 347 -23.24 11.56 -10.97
CA LEU A 347 -21.89 11.03 -10.92
C LEU A 347 -21.29 11.14 -9.51
N PRO A 348 -20.38 10.21 -9.12
CA PRO A 348 -19.71 10.28 -7.83
C PRO A 348 -18.94 11.59 -7.63
N ARG A 349 -19.11 12.23 -6.47
CA ARG A 349 -18.49 13.53 -6.11
C ARG A 349 -17.20 13.39 -5.30
N SER A 350 -16.99 12.21 -4.72
CA SER A 350 -15.83 11.91 -3.89
C SER A 350 -15.26 10.54 -4.23
N ASN A 351 -14.05 10.30 -3.74
CA ASN A 351 -13.33 9.04 -3.79
C ASN A 351 -13.72 8.09 -2.62
N ASN A 352 -14.80 8.35 -1.85
CA ASN A 352 -15.13 7.57 -0.65
C ASN A 352 -15.18 6.05 -0.90
N SER A 353 -15.65 5.63 -2.08
CA SER A 353 -15.68 4.21 -2.45
C SER A 353 -14.27 3.63 -2.64
N VAL A 354 -13.34 4.43 -3.15
CA VAL A 354 -11.92 4.09 -3.31
C VAL A 354 -11.25 4.03 -1.93
N GLU A 355 -11.46 5.02 -1.07
CA GLU A 355 -10.94 5.01 0.31
C GLU A 355 -11.49 3.85 1.15
N ALA A 356 -12.79 3.57 1.02
CA ALA A 356 -13.44 2.43 1.64
C ALA A 356 -12.84 1.12 1.12
N TRP A 357 -12.57 1.03 -0.19
CA TRP A 357 -11.86 -0.11 -0.77
C TRP A 357 -10.44 -0.24 -0.22
N HIS A 358 -9.66 0.84 -0.13
CA HIS A 358 -8.32 0.82 0.47
C HIS A 358 -8.34 0.36 1.93
N CYS A 359 -9.30 0.85 2.71
CA CYS A 359 -9.49 0.42 4.10
C CYS A 359 -9.82 -1.08 4.19
N ALA A 360 -10.78 -1.55 3.38
CA ALA A 360 -11.16 -2.97 3.34
C ALA A 360 -10.01 -3.84 2.84
N PHE A 361 -9.25 -3.38 1.85
CA PHE A 361 -8.07 -4.07 1.34
C PHE A 361 -6.97 -4.16 2.40
N ALA A 362 -6.66 -3.08 3.10
CA ALA A 362 -5.72 -3.08 4.21
C ALA A 362 -6.08 -4.08 5.32
N ASN A 363 -7.37 -4.15 5.67
CA ASN A 363 -7.85 -5.12 6.65
C ASN A 363 -7.66 -6.57 6.16
N ARG A 364 -7.84 -6.84 4.86
CA ARG A 364 -7.65 -8.17 4.24
C ARG A 364 -6.18 -8.56 4.07
N VAL A 365 -5.30 -7.59 3.87
CA VAL A 365 -3.84 -7.81 3.92
C VAL A 365 -3.41 -8.13 5.36
N SER A 366 -4.08 -7.52 6.35
CA SER A 366 -3.89 -7.76 7.80
C SER A 366 -2.45 -7.53 8.29
N MET A 367 -1.68 -6.75 7.55
CA MET A 367 -0.26 -6.48 7.79
C MET A 367 0.08 -5.10 7.21
N ALA A 368 0.76 -4.28 7.99
CA ALA A 368 1.42 -3.08 7.48
C ALA A 368 2.70 -3.49 6.76
N HIS A 369 2.96 -2.88 5.61
CA HIS A 369 4.17 -3.11 4.81
C HIS A 369 4.47 -4.60 4.53
N PRO A 370 3.56 -5.32 3.85
CA PRO A 370 3.82 -6.70 3.42
C PRO A 370 4.96 -6.74 2.39
N SER A 371 5.63 -7.89 2.24
CA SER A 371 6.55 -8.07 1.11
C SER A 371 5.81 -7.97 -0.23
N THR A 372 6.53 -7.56 -1.28
CA THR A 372 5.97 -7.42 -2.65
C THR A 372 5.22 -8.67 -3.11
N ALA A 373 5.78 -9.87 -2.90
CA ALA A 373 5.13 -11.13 -3.26
C ALA A 373 3.81 -11.37 -2.49
N LYS A 374 3.74 -11.00 -1.20
CA LYS A 374 2.51 -11.14 -0.42
C LYS A 374 1.44 -10.17 -0.88
N LEU A 375 1.83 -8.92 -1.17
CA LEU A 375 0.90 -7.95 -1.71
C LEU A 375 0.39 -8.40 -3.08
N ALA A 376 1.27 -8.87 -3.98
CA ALA A 376 0.89 -9.39 -5.29
C ALA A 376 -0.13 -10.53 -5.19
N ASP A 377 0.05 -11.51 -4.29
CA ASP A 377 -0.94 -12.57 -4.04
C ASP A 377 -2.28 -12.00 -3.56
N LYS A 378 -2.27 -10.99 -2.70
CA LYS A 378 -3.50 -10.35 -2.20
C LYS A 378 -4.23 -9.57 -3.29
N ILE A 379 -3.51 -8.82 -4.13
CA ILE A 379 -4.10 -8.11 -5.27
C ILE A 379 -4.66 -9.13 -6.28
N ARG A 380 -3.93 -10.21 -6.57
CA ARG A 380 -4.40 -11.29 -7.46
C ARG A 380 -5.73 -11.89 -6.99
N ARG A 381 -5.86 -12.17 -5.68
CA ARG A 381 -7.13 -12.67 -5.09
C ARG A 381 -8.26 -11.63 -5.07
N GLU A 382 -7.93 -10.34 -5.09
CA GLU A 382 -8.96 -9.31 -5.26
C GLU A 382 -9.52 -9.32 -6.68
N GLN A 383 -8.67 -9.59 -7.67
CA GLN A 383 -9.06 -9.66 -9.07
C GLN A 383 -9.95 -10.86 -9.38
N SER A 384 -9.79 -11.99 -8.69
CA SER A 384 -10.66 -13.15 -8.91
C SER A 384 -12.12 -12.95 -8.49
N LYS A 385 -12.45 -11.85 -7.80
CA LYS A 385 -13.81 -11.50 -7.38
C LYS A 385 -14.66 -10.86 -8.49
N PHE A 386 -14.05 -10.44 -9.59
CA PHE A 386 -14.71 -9.69 -10.65
C PHE A 386 -14.75 -10.46 -11.97
#